data_AF-A0AAD6UWE8-F1
#
_entry.id   AF-A0AAD6UWE8-F1
#
_cell.length_a   1.000
_cell.length_b   1.000
_cell.length_c   1.000
_cell.angle_alpha   90.00
_cell.angle_beta   90.00
_cell.angle_gamma   90.00
#
_symmetry.space_group_name_H-M   'P 1'
#
loop_
_entity.id
_entity.type
_entity.pdbx_description
1 polymer ?
#
loop_
_entity_poly.entity_id
_entity_poly.type
_entity_poly.pdbx_seq_one_letter_code
_entity_poly.pdbx_strand_id
1 'polypeptide(L)'
;LKVEKARFETYMSALAEQQKALETQLEAVVYPILSLPVEITARIFVECLPANRRKNVSSRQAPLLLMQVCRRWKDIAVSACELW
;
A
#
# COMPACT_ATOMS: atom_id res chain seq x y z
N LEU A 1 44.20 -4.74 3.37
CA LEU A 1 44.00 -3.69 2.32
C LEU A 1 43.47 -4.23 0.98
N LYS A 2 44.27 -4.80 0.06
CA LYS A 2 43.74 -5.25 -1.26
C LYS A 2 42.71 -6.38 -1.17
N VAL A 3 42.95 -7.37 -0.30
CA VAL A 3 42.05 -8.52 -0.10
C VAL A 3 40.74 -8.11 0.57
N GLU A 4 40.78 -7.19 1.54
CA GLU A 4 39.57 -6.65 2.17
C GLU A 4 38.74 -5.84 1.20
N LYS A 5 39.39 -4.98 0.38
CA LYS A 5 38.71 -4.22 -0.67
C LYS A 5 37.94 -5.14 -1.63
N ALA A 6 38.59 -6.22 -2.09
CA ALA A 6 37.96 -7.21 -2.97
C ALA A 6 36.78 -7.93 -2.29
N ARG A 7 36.89 -8.26 -0.99
CA ARG A 7 35.78 -8.85 -0.22
C ARG A 7 34.61 -7.89 -0.09
N PHE A 8 34.87 -6.62 0.19
CA PHE A 8 33.82 -5.59 0.27
C PHE A 8 33.14 -5.38 -1.08
N GLU A 9 33.89 -5.35 -2.18
CA GLU A 9 33.33 -5.24 -3.53
C GLU A 9 32.43 -6.44 -3.87
N THR A 10 32.85 -7.65 -3.51
CA THR A 10 32.06 -8.87 -3.71
C THR A 10 30.80 -8.88 -2.85
N TYR A 11 30.89 -8.40 -1.62
CA TYR A 11 29.74 -8.28 -0.72
C TYR A 11 28.73 -7.25 -1.24
N MET A 12 29.20 -6.09 -1.70
CA MET A 12 28.34 -5.06 -2.28
C MET A 12 27.67 -5.52 -3.57
N SER A 13 28.37 -6.27 -4.45
CA SER A 13 27.76 -6.82 -5.66
C SER A 13 26.68 -7.85 -5.32
N ALA A 14 26.91 -8.71 -4.32
CA ALA A 14 25.93 -9.69 -3.89
C ALA A 14 24.66 -9.04 -3.30
N LEU A 15 24.82 -7.97 -2.50
CA LEU A 15 23.68 -7.21 -1.97
C LEU A 15 22.90 -6.50 -3.08
N ALA A 16 23.59 -5.88 -4.04
CA ALA A 16 22.93 -5.21 -5.16
C ALA A 16 22.14 -6.20 -6.03
N GLU A 17 22.66 -7.41 -6.22
CA GLU A 17 21.96 -8.49 -6.92
C GLU A 17 20.71 -8.96 -6.15
N GLN A 18 20.82 -9.11 -4.83
CA GLN A 18 19.65 -9.41 -3.97
C GLN A 18 18.59 -8.31 -4.01
N GLN A 19 19.00 -7.03 -3.97
CA GLN A 19 18.08 -5.90 -4.09
C GLN A 19 17.34 -5.94 -5.42
N LYS A 20 18.08 -6.10 -6.53
CA LYS A 20 17.48 -6.17 -7.87
C LYS A 20 16.52 -7.35 -8.02
N ALA A 21 16.84 -8.51 -7.43
CA ALA A 21 15.95 -9.67 -7.43
C ALA A 21 14.65 -9.38 -6.68
N LEU A 22 14.73 -8.70 -5.52
CA LEU A 22 13.56 -8.32 -4.73
C LEU A 22 12.70 -7.28 -5.47
N GLU A 23 13.32 -6.27 -6.08
CA GLU A 23 12.62 -5.26 -6.88
C GLU A 23 11.86 -5.90 -8.04
N THR A 24 12.50 -6.82 -8.77
CA THR A 24 11.85 -7.55 -9.88
C THR A 24 10.65 -8.36 -9.40
N GLN A 25 10.75 -8.99 -8.22
CA GLN A 25 9.63 -9.72 -7.62
C GLN A 25 8.48 -8.79 -7.23
N LEU A 26 8.77 -7.61 -6.69
CA LEU A 26 7.77 -6.62 -6.32
C LEU A 26 7.09 -5.99 -7.54
N GLU A 27 7.82 -5.75 -8.63
CA GLU A 27 7.24 -5.25 -9.89
C GLU A 27 6.27 -6.23 -10.53
N ALA A 28 6.49 -7.54 -10.37
CA ALA A 28 5.56 -8.57 -10.81
C ALA A 28 4.23 -8.56 -10.03
N VAL A 29 4.21 -7.99 -8.81
CA VAL A 29 3.00 -7.85 -8.01
C VAL A 29 2.21 -6.63 -8.48
N VAL A 30 1.18 -6.88 -9.28
CA VAL A 30 0.19 -5.85 -9.59
C VAL A 30 -0.69 -5.62 -8.37
N TYR A 31 -0.89 -4.36 -8.00
CA TYR A 31 -1.87 -3.95 -6.99
C TYR A 31 -3.05 -3.25 -7.69
N PRO A 32 -4.06 -3.99 -8.19
CA PRO A 32 -5.09 -3.40 -9.06
C PRO A 32 -5.82 -2.22 -8.41
N ILE A 33 -6.05 -2.28 -7.11
CA ILE A 33 -6.71 -1.20 -6.36
C ILE A 33 -5.89 0.10 -6.31
N LEU A 34 -4.58 0.04 -6.57
CA LEU A 34 -3.70 1.19 -6.74
C LEU A 34 -3.62 1.68 -8.20
N SER A 35 -4.22 0.98 -9.17
CA SER A 35 -4.34 1.49 -10.54
C SER A 35 -5.76 1.97 -10.89
N LEU A 36 -6.75 1.70 -10.03
CA LEU A 36 -8.12 2.16 -10.22
C LEU A 36 -8.23 3.69 -10.19
N PRO A 37 -9.14 4.28 -11.00
CA PRO A 37 -9.57 5.66 -10.85
C PRO A 37 -10.13 5.91 -9.44
N VAL A 38 -9.97 7.15 -8.97
CA VAL A 38 -10.39 7.56 -7.61
C VAL A 38 -11.88 7.29 -7.37
N GLU A 39 -12.70 7.52 -8.38
CA GLU A 39 -14.16 7.36 -8.36
C GLU A 39 -14.54 5.89 -8.13
N ILE A 40 -13.85 4.97 -8.79
CA ILE A 40 -14.09 3.53 -8.66
C ILE A 40 -13.64 3.05 -7.27
N THR A 41 -12.48 3.51 -6.81
CA THR A 41 -12.00 3.19 -5.45
C THR A 41 -12.95 3.71 -4.38
N ALA A 42 -13.42 4.95 -4.52
CA ALA A 42 -14.39 5.55 -3.59
C ALA A 42 -15.70 4.75 -3.58
N ARG A 43 -16.20 4.32 -4.75
CA ARG A 43 -17.40 3.48 -4.82
C ARG A 43 -17.22 2.15 -4.10
N ILE A 44 -16.08 1.48 -4.29
CA ILE A 44 -15.75 0.24 -3.56
C ILE A 44 -15.76 0.49 -2.04
N PHE A 45 -15.22 1.62 -1.58
CA PHE A 45 -15.20 1.97 -0.15
C PHE A 45 -16.62 2.14 0.41
N VAL A 46 -17.54 2.73 -0.34
CA VAL A 46 -18.95 2.91 0.07
C VAL A 46 -19.63 1.55 0.27
N GLU A 47 -19.35 0.58 -0.61
CA GLU A 47 -19.88 -0.79 -0.48
C GLU A 47 -19.25 -1.55 0.70
N CYS A 48 -18.12 -1.09 1.24
CA CYS A 48 -17.48 -1.66 2.44
C CYS A 48 -18.06 -1.13 3.76
N LEU A 49 -18.99 -0.17 3.72
CA LEU A 49 -19.57 0.41 4.93
C LEU A 49 -20.38 -0.65 5.72
N PRO A 50 -20.32 -0.61 7.06
CA PRO A 50 -21.08 -1.54 7.87
C PRO A 50 -22.59 -1.34 7.66
N ALA A 51 -23.36 -2.44 7.64
CA ALA A 51 -24.82 -2.41 7.48
C ALA A 51 -25.50 -1.50 8.52
N ASN A 52 -24.95 -1.44 9.73
CA ASN A 52 -25.40 -0.56 10.81
C ASN A 52 -24.64 0.77 10.78
N ARG A 53 -24.88 1.60 9.77
CA ARG A 53 -24.26 2.93 9.57
C ARG A 53 -24.38 3.90 10.77
N ARG A 54 -25.21 3.56 11.76
CA ARG A 54 -25.55 4.41 12.93
C ARG A 54 -24.81 4.02 14.21
N LYS A 55 -23.99 2.96 14.21
CA LYS A 55 -23.26 2.52 15.41
C LYS A 55 -21.81 3.00 15.33
N ASN A 56 -21.42 3.79 16.32
CA ASN A 56 -20.08 4.29 16.67
C ASN A 56 -18.98 4.09 15.63
N VAL A 57 -18.44 5.22 15.15
CA VAL A 57 -17.20 5.28 14.38
C VAL A 57 -16.12 4.47 15.10
N SER A 58 -15.60 3.44 14.43
CA SER A 58 -14.63 2.50 15.00
C SER A 58 -13.41 2.40 14.08
N SER A 59 -12.22 2.43 14.66
CA SER A 59 -10.97 2.21 13.89
C SER A 59 -10.88 0.82 13.26
N ARG A 60 -11.77 -0.11 13.66
CA ARG A 60 -11.83 -1.48 13.13
C ARG A 60 -12.87 -1.65 12.02
N GLN A 61 -13.55 -0.59 11.60
CA GLN A 61 -14.58 -0.63 10.56
C GLN A 61 -14.39 0.51 9.55
N ALA A 62 -14.94 0.34 8.34
CA ALA A 62 -15.01 1.43 7.38
C ALA A 62 -15.87 2.59 7.95
N PRO A 63 -15.52 3.85 7.66
CA PRO A 63 -14.42 4.27 6.76
C PRO A 63 -13.03 4.29 7.39
N LEU A 64 -12.90 4.32 8.73
CA LEU A 64 -11.60 4.50 9.41
C LEU A 64 -10.59 3.39 9.18
N LEU A 65 -11.04 2.15 9.02
CA LEU A 65 -10.16 1.02 8.71
C LEU A 65 -9.47 1.22 7.35
N LEU A 66 -10.17 1.76 6.36
CA LEU A 66 -9.65 1.97 5.00
C LEU A 66 -8.55 3.04 5.00
N MET A 67 -8.65 4.03 5.88
CA MET A 67 -7.66 5.10 6.04
C MET A 67 -6.32 4.62 6.65
N GLN A 68 -6.25 3.39 7.16
CA GLN A 68 -5.04 2.82 7.79
C GLN A 68 -4.18 2.01 6.81
N VAL A 69 -4.66 1.74 5.59
CA VAL A 69 -3.96 0.89 4.60
C VAL A 69 -2.77 1.61 3.99
N CYS A 70 -2.99 2.79 3.40
CA CYS A 70 -1.92 3.61 2.83
C CYS A 70 -2.34 5.09 2.74
N ARG A 71 -1.40 5.97 2.39
CA ARG A 71 -1.68 7.42 2.24
C ARG A 71 -2.77 7.68 1.20
N ARG A 72 -2.66 7.06 0.02
CA ARG A 72 -3.64 7.24 -1.07
C ARG A 72 -5.07 6.85 -0.65
N TRP A 73 -5.24 5.74 0.07
CA TRP A 73 -6.57 5.33 0.53
C TRP A 73 -7.16 6.31 1.53
N LYS A 74 -6.32 6.85 2.41
CA LYS A 74 -6.73 7.91 3.35
C LYS A 74 -7.20 9.15 2.59
N ASP A 75 -6.43 9.61 1.60
CA ASP A 75 -6.77 10.81 0.82
C ASP A 75 -8.11 10.64 0.09
N ILE A 76 -8.30 9.47 -0.56
CA ILE A 76 -9.57 9.12 -1.21
C ILE A 76 -10.71 9.10 -0.19
N ALA A 77 -10.55 8.40 0.94
CA ALA A 77 -11.61 8.26 1.94
C ALA A 77 -12.00 9.58 2.62
N VAL A 78 -11.05 10.50 2.82
CA VAL A 78 -11.34 11.84 3.36
C VAL A 78 -12.09 12.70 2.33
N SER A 79 -11.75 12.57 1.05
CA SER A 79 -12.38 13.35 -0.03
C SER A 79 -13.80 12.89 -0.39
N ALA A 80 -14.14 11.63 -0.13
CA ALA A 80 -15.41 11.03 -0.52
C ALA A 80 -16.49 11.29 0.56
N CYS A 81 -17.33 12.32 0.35
CA CYS A 81 -18.40 12.68 1.28
C CYS A 81 -19.39 11.53 1.57
N GLU A 82 -19.62 10.60 0.64
CA GLU A 82 -20.53 9.46 0.80
C GLU A 82 -20.12 8.44 1.89
N LEU A 83 -18.87 8.52 2.37
CA LEU A 83 -18.33 7.66 3.42
C LEU A 83 -18.62 8.15 4.84
N TRP A 84 -19.04 9.41 5.00
CA TRP A 84 -19.23 10.10 6.28
C TRP A 84 -20.71 10.44 6.49
#